data_AF-A0A5N7ZBB6-F1
#
_entry.id   AF-A0A5N7ZBB6-F1
#
_cell.length_a   1.000
_cell.length_b   1.000
_cell.length_c   1.000
_cell.angle_alpha   90.00
_cell.angle_beta   90.00
_cell.angle_gamma   90.00
#
_symmetry.space_group_name_H-M   'P 1'
#
loop_
_entity.id
_entity.type
_entity.pdbx_description
1 polymer ?
#
loop_
_entity_poly.entity_id
_entity_poly.type
_entity_poly.pdbx_seq_one_letter_code
_entity_poly.pdbx_strand_id
1 'polypeptide(L)' 'LKQHLDQQLLLEIKKQLVQDHPINTISYDLQFEDPSYFGRFFKKHTGLTPLQFREKAHLYRTSERYSFSKWANS' A
#
# COMPACT_ATOMS: atom_id res chain seq x y z
N LEU A 1 8.89 -9.89 17.32
CA LEU A 1 9.36 -10.55 16.07
C LEU A 1 8.37 -10.38 14.92
N LYS A 2 7.13 -10.88 15.00
CA LYS A 2 6.15 -10.79 13.89
C LYS A 2 5.75 -9.35 13.49
N GLN A 3 5.58 -8.44 14.46
CA GLN A 3 5.13 -7.06 14.22
C GLN A 3 6.13 -6.18 13.42
N HIS A 4 7.44 -6.36 13.62
CA HIS A 4 8.44 -5.59 12.87
C HIS A 4 8.54 -6.04 11.41
N LEU A 5 8.32 -7.34 11.15
CA LEU A 5 8.25 -7.87 9.81
C LEU A 5 7.03 -7.33 9.06
N ASP A 6 5.87 -7.30 9.73
CA ASP A 6 4.63 -6.75 9.15
C ASP A 6 4.78 -5.27 8.77
N GLN A 7 5.48 -4.47 9.58
CA GLN A 7 5.73 -3.05 9.28
C GLN A 7 6.64 -2.85 8.06
N GLN A 8 7.72 -3.63 7.94
CA GLN A 8 8.62 -3.55 6.78
C GLN A 8 7.91 -4.00 5.50
N LEU A 9 7.17 -5.11 5.57
CA LEU A 9 6.37 -5.60 4.46
C LEU A 9 5.33 -4.56 4.04
N LEU A 10 4.64 -3.94 5.00
CA LEU A 10 3.65 -2.90 4.71
C LEU A 10 4.25 -1.68 4.00
N LEU A 11 5.45 -1.25 4.40
CA LEU A 11 6.15 -0.13 3.77
C LEU A 11 6.49 -0.45 2.31
N GLU A 12 6.99 -1.65 2.04
CA GLU A 12 7.31 -2.07 0.68
C GLU A 12 6.06 -2.13 -0.21
N ILE A 13 4.96 -2.68 0.31
CA ILE A 13 3.66 -2.69 -0.41
C ILE A 13 3.24 -1.26 -0.76
N LYS A 14 3.25 -0.34 0.21
CA LYS A 14 2.85 1.06 -0.02
C LYS A 14 3.72 1.71 -1.10
N LYS A 15 5.03 1.46 -1.07
CA LYS A 15 5.98 1.99 -2.06
C LYS A 15 5.67 1.49 -3.47
N GLN A 16 5.46 0.19 -3.65
CA GLN A 16 5.15 -0.39 -4.95
C GLN A 16 3.78 0.07 -5.48
N LEU A 17 2.79 0.22 -4.59
CA LEU A 17 1.46 0.75 -4.94
C LEU A 17 1.51 2.19 -5.46
N VAL A 18 2.38 3.04 -4.90
CA VAL A 18 2.60 4.45 -5.33
C VAL A 18 3.34 4.53 -6.66
N GLN A 19 4.13 3.52 -6.99
CA GLN A 19 4.82 3.38 -8.27
C GLN A 19 3.95 2.70 -9.35
N ASP A 20 2.66 2.53 -9.10
CA ASP A 20 1.67 1.98 -10.05
C ASP A 20 1.91 0.54 -10.49
N HIS A 21 2.69 -0.24 -9.72
CA HIS A 21 2.88 -1.67 -9.99
C HIS A 21 1.54 -2.42 -9.93
N PRO A 22 1.25 -3.37 -10.84
CA PRO A 22 0.01 -4.14 -10.78
C PRO A 22 -0.15 -4.87 -9.44
N ILE A 23 -1.36 -4.83 -8.85
CA ILE A 23 -1.63 -5.43 -7.53
C ILE A 23 -1.28 -6.93 -7.50
N ASN A 24 -1.57 -7.65 -8.58
CA ASN A 24 -1.25 -9.07 -8.70
C ASN A 24 0.26 -9.33 -8.70
N THR A 25 1.05 -8.46 -9.36
CA THR A 25 2.51 -8.54 -9.38
C THR A 25 3.08 -8.29 -7.99
N ILE A 26 2.62 -7.24 -7.30
CA ILE A 26 3.04 -6.94 -5.92
C ILE A 26 2.76 -8.12 -4.99
N SER A 27 1.56 -8.73 -5.10
CA SER A 27 1.19 -9.90 -4.32
C SER A 27 2.12 -11.09 -4.56
N TYR A 28 2.46 -11.34 -5.83
CA TYR A 28 3.36 -12.42 -6.24
C TYR A 28 4.80 -12.20 -5.77
N ASP A 29 5.35 -11.00 -6.01
CA ASP A 29 6.73 -10.65 -5.68
C ASP A 29 7.00 -10.69 -4.17
N LEU A 30 5.99 -10.37 -3.37
CA LEU A 30 6.05 -10.43 -1.91
C LEU A 30 5.63 -11.78 -1.33
N GLN A 31 5.48 -12.81 -2.17
CA GLN A 31 5.21 -14.20 -1.80
C GLN A 31 3.94 -14.37 -0.95
N PHE A 32 2.91 -13.56 -1.20
CA PHE A 32 1.59 -13.82 -0.62
C PHE A 32 1.02 -15.08 -1.26
N GLU A 33 0.52 -16.02 -0.44
CA GLU A 33 -0.09 -17.27 -0.91
C GLU A 33 -1.20 -17.02 -1.93
N ASP A 34 -1.98 -15.95 -1.75
CA ASP A 34 -2.99 -15.53 -2.71
C ASP A 34 -3.28 -14.01 -2.65
N PRO A 35 -3.84 -13.42 -3.74
CA PRO A 35 -4.17 -11.99 -3.78
C PRO A 35 -5.23 -11.53 -2.77
N SER A 36 -6.12 -12.43 -2.32
CA SER A 36 -7.13 -12.12 -1.30
C SER A 36 -6.49 -11.96 0.07
N TYR A 37 -5.48 -12.79 0.40
CA TYR A 37 -4.70 -12.65 1.63
C TYR A 37 -3.92 -11.33 1.65
N PHE A 38 -3.31 -10.95 0.52
CA PHE A 38 -2.68 -9.64 0.35
C PHE A 38 -3.64 -8.48 0.64
N GLY A 39 -4.82 -8.49 0.01
CA GLY A 39 -5.82 -7.45 0.21
C GLY A 39 -6.30 -7.34 1.66
N ARG A 40 -6.51 -8.49 2.33
CA ARG A 40 -6.90 -8.56 3.74
C ARG A 40 -5.80 -8.06 4.67
N PHE A 41 -4.55 -8.49 4.44
CA PHE A 41 -3.39 -8.03 5.18
C PHE A 41 -3.28 -6.51 5.10
N PHE A 42 -3.26 -5.97 3.88
CA PHE A 42 -3.10 -4.53 3.67
C PHE A 42 -4.24 -3.73 4.32
N LYS A 43 -5.49 -4.20 4.17
CA LYS A 43 -6.65 -3.55 4.79
C LYS A 43 -6.62 -3.63 6.31
N LYS A 44 -6.18 -4.74 6.90
CA LYS A 44 -6.01 -4.89 8.34
C LYS A 44 -5.04 -3.85 8.92
N HIS A 45 -3.96 -3.54 8.19
CA HIS A 45 -2.94 -2.62 8.65
C HIS A 45 -3.21 -1.14 8.31
N THR A 46 -3.97 -0.85 7.25
CA THR A 46 -4.19 0.53 6.76
C THR A 46 -5.62 1.02 6.84
N GLY A 47 -6.58 0.13 7.06
CA GLY A 47 -8.02 0.40 6.92
C GLY A 47 -8.51 0.51 5.48
N LEU A 48 -7.61 0.48 4.48
CA LEU A 48 -7.92 0.68 3.06
C LEU A 48 -7.59 -0.57 2.24
N THR A 49 -8.30 -0.79 1.15
CA THR A 49 -7.84 -1.76 0.14
C THR A 49 -6.61 -1.21 -0.61
N PRO A 50 -5.77 -2.09 -1.19
CA PRO A 50 -4.63 -1.65 -2.00
C PRO A 50 -5.01 -0.71 -3.15
N LEU A 51 -6.15 -0.96 -3.79
CA LEU A 51 -6.68 -0.12 -4.86
C LEU A 51 -7.08 1.27 -4.34
N GLN A 52 -7.87 1.32 -3.26
CA GLN A 52 -8.27 2.60 -2.64
C GLN A 52 -7.06 3.41 -2.19
N PHE A 53 -6.02 2.76 -1.66
CA PHE A 53 -4.79 3.43 -1.29
C PHE A 53 -4.09 4.05 -2.51
N ARG A 54 -3.98 3.30 -3.62
CA ARG A 54 -3.41 3.81 -4.88
C ARG A 54 -4.19 5.01 -5.41
N GLU A 55 -5.50 4.89 -5.53
CA GLU A 55 -6.37 5.99 -6.00
C GLU A 55 -6.19 7.24 -5.14
N LYS A 56 -6.17 7.08 -3.82
CA LYS A 56 -5.94 8.17 -2.88
C LYS A 56 -4.55 8.80 -3.06
N ALA A 57 -3.52 7.98 -3.27
CA ALA A 57 -2.17 8.47 -3.54
C ALA A 57 -2.10 9.30 -4.84
N HIS A 58 -2.78 8.87 -5.90
CA HIS A 58 -2.90 9.65 -7.14
C HIS A 58 -3.63 10.98 -6.95
N LEU A 59 -4.74 10.97 -6.21
CA LEU A 59 -5.50 12.19 -5.91
C LEU A 59 -4.64 13.22 -5.18
N TYR A 60 -3.82 12.80 -4.20
CA TYR A 60 -2.91 13.71 -3.52
C TYR A 60 -1.77 14.20 -4.40
N ARG A 61 -1.20 13.34 -5.25
CA ARG A 61 -0.13 13.74 -6.18
C ARG A 61 -0.60 14.76 -7.22
N THR A 62 -1.88 14.76 -7.57
CA THR A 62 -2.46 15.69 -8.55
C THR A 62 -3.05 16.97 -7.93
N SER A 63 -3.23 17.03 -6.60
CA SER A 63 -3.77 18.22 -5.94
C SER A 63 -2.67 19.16 -5.43
N GLU A 64 -2.65 20.42 -5.89
CA GLU A 64 -1.70 21.44 -5.40
C GLU A 64 -1.90 21.81 -3.92
N ARG A 65 -3.09 21.51 -3.34
CA ARG A 65 -3.43 21.87 -1.95
C ARG A 65 -3.04 20.82 -0.90
N TYR A 66 -2.84 19.56 -1.27
CA TYR A 66 -2.54 18.47 -0.33
C TYR A 66 -1.35 17.64 -0.82
N SER A 67 -0.14 18.14 -0.59
CA SER A 67 1.08 17.40 -0.90
C SER A 67 1.11 16.06 -0.17
N PHE A 68 1.39 14.98 -0.91
CA PHE A 68 1.42 13.59 -0.42
C PHE A 68 2.27 13.41 0.85
N SER A 69 3.37 14.17 0.98
CA SER A 69 4.26 14.12 2.15
C SER A 69 3.60 14.55 3.45
N LYS A 70 2.55 15.39 3.41
CA LYS A 70 1.78 15.80 4.58
C LYS A 70 0.81 14.74 5.10
N TRP A 71 0.34 13.82 4.25
CA TRP A 71 -0.62 12.78 4.65
C TRP A 71 0.04 11.43 4.93
N ALA A 72 1.08 11.06 4.17
CA ALA A 72 1.71 9.74 4.29
C ALA A 72 2.58 9.56 5.55
N ASN A 73 2.99 10.67 6.20
CA ASN A 73 3.86 10.68 7.39
C ASN A 73 3.13 11.14 8.67
N SER A 74 1.80 11.34 8.61
CA SER A 74 0.96 11.73 9.74
C SER A 74 0.14 10.56 10.26
#